data_AF-A0A922Z067-F1
#
_entry.id   AF-A0A922Z067-F1
#
_cell.length_a   1.000
_cell.length_b   1.000
_cell.length_c   1.000
_cell.angle_alpha   90.00
_cell.angle_beta   90.00
_cell.angle_gamma   90.00
#
_symmetry.space_group_name_H-M   'P 1'
#
loop_
_entity.id
_entity.type
_entity.pdbx_description
1 polymer ?
#
loop_
_entity_poly.entity_id
_entity_poly.type
_entity_poly.pdbx_seq_one_letter_code
_entity_poly.pdbx_strand_id
1 'polypeptide(L)'
;MSEAGQDWARLGATAAQDATLASYAAGGALLLWDRDAGQPGFTNAAARALLAGTGSLPATTRQRLSLLAGGLASPDRLRLERLRLTAGFAAALVTCGCKLVTAADGTPILAIAVPAAEFRRLGIALPQAEADPLPPPEAPAPATTPAEEPAAMATTPARAVRFLWQSDAQARLTSLSPNLAELAGPDAVAQLVGRPWADLIGAVVQDRSGGLLERLSGTTTWSGHEVLWRTATPGEGARVELSGVPVLDAARQV
;
A
#
# COMPACT_ATOMS: atom_id res chain seq x y z
N MET A 1 15.83 21.54 -17.23
CA MET A 1 16.01 20.90 -15.91
C MET A 1 16.43 22.00 -14.96
N SER A 2 15.54 22.42 -14.05
CA SER A 2 15.74 23.60 -13.18
C SER A 2 16.80 23.33 -12.10
N GLU A 3 17.58 24.35 -11.71
CA GLU A 3 18.61 24.29 -10.64
C GLU A 3 18.09 23.65 -9.35
N ALA A 4 16.87 24.01 -8.92
CA ALA A 4 16.21 23.41 -7.76
C ALA A 4 16.11 21.87 -7.82
N GLY A 5 15.96 21.28 -9.01
CA GLY A 5 15.92 19.82 -9.17
C GLY A 5 17.28 19.14 -8.99
N GLN A 6 18.37 19.84 -9.30
CA GLN A 6 19.74 19.34 -9.10
C GLN A 6 20.14 19.42 -7.63
N ASP A 7 19.69 20.45 -6.92
CA ASP A 7 19.91 20.57 -5.47
C ASP A 7 19.21 19.45 -4.70
N TRP A 8 17.95 19.14 -5.00
CA TRP A 8 17.25 18.01 -4.39
C TRP A 8 17.92 16.65 -4.67
N ALA A 9 18.49 16.46 -5.86
CA ALA A 9 19.22 15.24 -6.21
C ALA A 9 20.52 15.11 -5.39
N ARG A 10 21.28 16.20 -5.24
CA ARG A 10 22.52 16.22 -4.44
C ARG A 10 22.23 16.00 -2.95
N LEU A 11 21.20 16.64 -2.42
CA LEU A 11 20.74 16.41 -1.04
C LEU A 11 20.27 14.97 -0.85
N GLY A 12 19.55 14.41 -1.83
CA GLY A 12 19.11 13.03 -1.81
C GLY A 12 20.28 12.04 -1.76
N ALA A 13 21.32 12.28 -2.55
CA ALA A 13 22.54 11.49 -2.53
C ALA A 13 23.27 11.59 -1.18
N THR A 14 23.31 12.78 -0.57
CA THR A 14 23.91 13.00 0.76
C THR A 14 23.14 12.24 1.85
N ALA A 15 21.81 12.33 1.84
CA ALA A 15 20.96 11.60 2.79
C ALA A 15 21.03 10.07 2.59
N ALA A 16 21.25 9.60 1.36
CA ALA A 16 21.45 8.18 1.06
C ALA A 16 22.82 7.63 1.50
N GLN A 17 23.84 8.49 1.68
CA GLN A 17 25.15 8.10 2.22
C GLN A 17 25.16 7.96 3.74
N ASP A 18 24.16 8.51 4.44
CA ASP A 18 24.01 8.34 5.88
C ASP A 18 23.62 6.89 6.20
N ALA A 19 24.52 6.16 6.87
CA ALA A 19 24.34 4.74 7.13
C ALA A 19 23.07 4.42 7.93
N THR A 20 22.65 5.31 8.84
CA THR A 20 21.43 5.11 9.65
C THR A 20 20.18 5.27 8.79
N LEU A 21 20.11 6.32 7.97
CA LEU A 21 19.00 6.54 7.04
C LEU A 21 18.94 5.44 5.97
N ALA A 22 20.08 5.08 5.38
CA ALA A 22 20.17 4.05 4.36
C ALA A 22 19.74 2.67 4.90
N SER A 23 20.21 2.29 6.10
CA SER A 23 19.85 1.02 6.73
C SER A 23 18.37 0.97 7.10
N TYR A 24 17.81 2.06 7.63
CA TYR A 24 16.39 2.12 7.97
C TYR A 24 15.49 2.13 6.72
N ALA A 25 15.89 2.86 5.67
CA ALA A 25 15.14 2.93 4.43
C ALA A 25 15.24 1.64 3.60
N ALA A 26 16.28 0.82 3.77
CA ALA A 26 16.67 -0.32 2.93
C ALA A 26 15.55 -0.89 2.04
N GLY A 27 15.69 -0.65 0.73
CA GLY A 27 14.73 -1.09 -0.30
C GLY A 27 13.41 -0.30 -0.33
N GLY A 28 13.28 0.78 0.42
CA GLY A 28 12.09 1.62 0.55
C GLY A 28 12.32 3.05 0.04
N ALA A 29 11.67 4.02 0.67
CA ALA A 29 11.71 5.41 0.23
C ALA A 29 12.56 6.30 1.12
N LEU A 30 13.14 7.31 0.48
CA LEU A 30 13.78 8.43 1.13
C LEU A 30 13.20 9.73 0.56
N LEU A 31 12.63 10.55 1.43
CA LEU A 31 12.04 11.85 1.11
C LEU A 31 12.81 12.94 1.83
N LEU A 32 12.86 14.13 1.23
CA LEU A 32 13.39 15.31 1.88
C LEU A 32 12.27 16.33 2.08
N TRP A 33 12.37 17.10 3.15
CA TRP A 33 11.45 18.19 3.46
C TRP A 33 12.22 19.41 3.91
N ASP A 34 12.04 20.49 3.15
CA ASP A 34 12.47 21.83 3.56
C ASP A 34 11.33 22.51 4.31
N ARG A 35 11.68 23.14 5.44
CA ARG A 35 10.77 23.92 6.28
C ARG A 35 10.11 25.04 5.48
N ASP A 36 10.87 25.72 4.61
CA ASP A 36 10.45 26.97 3.97
C ASP A 36 9.80 26.72 2.60
N ALA A 37 10.27 25.72 1.84
CA ALA A 37 9.66 25.36 0.56
C ALA A 37 8.25 24.73 0.70
N GLY A 38 7.96 24.06 1.83
CA GLY A 38 6.65 23.46 2.09
C GLY A 38 6.23 22.35 1.12
N GLN A 39 7.18 21.79 0.35
CA GLN A 39 7.00 20.73 -0.63
C GLN A 39 8.03 19.62 -0.41
N PRO A 40 7.67 18.34 -0.63
CA PRO A 40 8.61 17.24 -0.48
C PRO A 40 9.55 17.13 -1.68
N GLY A 41 10.84 16.99 -1.40
CA GLY A 41 11.86 16.59 -2.36
C GLY A 41 11.90 15.07 -2.51
N PHE A 42 11.81 14.57 -3.75
CA PHE A 42 11.85 13.14 -4.04
C PHE A 42 13.27 12.68 -4.34
N THR A 43 13.81 11.78 -3.52
CA THR A 43 15.19 11.28 -3.72
C THR A 43 15.25 9.98 -4.54
N ASN A 44 14.20 9.17 -4.53
CA ASN A 44 14.14 7.93 -5.28
C ASN A 44 12.72 7.64 -5.83
N ALA A 45 12.62 6.62 -6.67
CA ALA A 45 11.36 6.25 -7.32
C ALA A 45 10.30 5.75 -6.31
N ALA A 46 10.72 5.07 -5.24
CA ALA A 46 9.84 4.66 -4.14
C ALA A 46 9.20 5.85 -3.41
N ALA A 47 9.94 6.94 -3.22
CA ALA A 47 9.43 8.17 -2.62
C ALA A 47 8.35 8.82 -3.49
N ARG A 48 8.53 8.80 -4.82
CA ARG A 48 7.48 9.26 -5.75
C ARG A 48 6.25 8.36 -5.69
N ALA A 49 6.44 7.05 -5.66
CA ALA A 49 5.35 6.08 -5.55
C ALA A 49 4.54 6.27 -4.26
N LEU A 50 5.21 6.55 -3.13
CA LEU A 50 4.56 6.79 -1.84
C LEU A 50 3.57 7.97 -1.85
N LEU A 51 3.91 9.05 -2.58
CA LEU A 51 3.08 10.25 -2.70
C LEU A 51 2.29 10.32 -4.02
N ALA A 52 2.17 9.18 -4.73
CA ALA A 52 1.52 9.07 -6.04
C ALA A 52 1.98 10.14 -7.06
N GLY A 53 3.23 10.60 -6.97
CA GLY A 53 3.80 11.65 -7.83
C GLY A 53 3.24 13.06 -7.62
N THR A 54 2.23 13.24 -6.76
CA THR A 54 1.55 14.54 -6.56
C THR A 54 2.30 15.48 -5.62
N GLY A 55 3.12 14.94 -4.71
CA GLY A 55 3.77 15.71 -3.64
C GLY A 55 2.79 16.27 -2.59
N SER A 56 1.49 16.00 -2.71
CA SER A 56 0.48 16.57 -1.84
C SER A 56 0.40 15.80 -0.52
N LEU A 57 0.70 16.51 0.57
CA LEU A 57 0.61 16.00 1.94
C LEU A 57 -0.52 16.70 2.71
N PRO A 58 -1.23 16.02 3.63
CA PRO A 58 -2.22 16.67 4.49
C PRO A 58 -1.63 17.83 5.29
N ALA A 59 -2.40 18.89 5.56
CA ALA A 59 -1.92 20.08 6.26
C ALA A 59 -1.31 19.75 7.64
N THR A 60 -1.92 18.82 8.39
CA THR A 60 -1.41 18.34 9.67
C THR A 60 -0.06 17.63 9.55
N THR A 61 0.16 16.92 8.44
CA THR A 61 1.45 16.26 8.16
C THR A 61 2.50 17.29 7.81
N ARG A 62 2.18 18.27 6.95
CA ARG A 62 3.10 19.38 6.63
C ARG A 62 3.52 20.15 7.89
N GLN A 63 2.58 20.48 8.77
CA GLN A 63 2.87 21.13 10.05
C GLN A 63 3.81 20.29 10.91
N ARG A 64 3.58 18.97 11.00
CA ARG A 64 4.46 18.07 11.74
C ARG A 64 5.87 18.00 11.15
N LEU A 65 5.99 17.96 9.82
CA LEU A 65 7.27 17.97 9.12
C LEU A 65 8.04 19.28 9.34
N SER A 66 7.37 20.43 9.30
CA SER A 66 8.01 21.72 9.60
C SER A 66 8.51 21.81 11.05
N LEU A 67 7.82 21.20 12.03
CA LEU A 67 8.30 21.12 13.41
C LEU A 67 9.51 20.18 13.57
N LEU A 68 9.52 19.07 12.84
CA LEU A 68 10.66 18.14 12.79
C LEU A 68 11.88 18.80 12.16
N ALA A 69 11.70 19.48 11.03
CA ALA A 69 12.72 20.29 10.37
C ALA A 69 13.22 21.45 11.26
N GLY A 70 12.33 22.03 12.08
CA GLY A 70 12.63 23.10 13.02
C GLY A 70 13.38 22.68 14.29
N GLY A 71 13.86 21.44 14.38
CA GLY A 71 14.74 20.99 15.48
C GLY A 71 14.17 19.89 16.38
N LEU A 72 12.95 19.38 16.14
CA LEU A 72 12.47 18.20 16.88
C LEU A 72 13.11 16.89 16.40
N ALA A 73 13.63 16.85 15.17
CA ALA A 73 14.48 15.76 14.69
C ALA A 73 15.95 16.06 15.04
N SER A 74 16.71 15.01 15.35
CA SER A 74 18.14 15.13 15.67
C SER A 74 18.97 14.99 14.39
N PRO A 75 20.13 15.67 14.29
CA PRO A 75 21.12 15.40 13.25
C PRO A 75 21.92 14.12 13.50
N ASP A 76 21.87 13.55 14.71
CA ASP A 76 22.69 12.38 15.09
C ASP A 76 21.87 11.09 15.15
N ARG A 77 20.60 11.20 15.57
CA ARG A 77 19.73 10.04 15.83
C ARG A 77 18.51 10.03 14.94
N LEU A 78 18.11 8.82 14.55
CA LEU A 78 16.84 8.59 13.89
C LEU A 78 15.69 8.72 14.89
N ARG A 79 14.76 9.63 14.64
CA ARG A 79 13.52 9.76 15.40
C ARG A 79 12.40 9.03 14.67
N LEU A 80 11.73 8.10 15.35
CA LEU A 80 10.58 7.41 14.76
C LEU A 80 9.31 8.25 14.90
N GLU A 81 8.58 8.38 13.79
CA GLU A 81 7.30 9.06 13.72
C GLU A 81 6.29 8.19 12.97
N ARG A 82 5.00 8.42 13.23
CA ARG A 82 3.90 7.80 12.49
C ARG A 82 3.15 8.91 11.76
N LEU A 83 3.42 9.04 10.46
CA LEU A 83 2.95 10.16 9.64
C LEU A 83 2.01 9.68 8.53
N ARG A 84 1.11 10.56 8.09
CA ARG A 84 0.21 10.27 6.96
C ARG A 84 0.90 10.68 5.66
N LEU A 85 1.73 9.79 5.14
CA LEU A 85 2.61 10.04 3.99
C LEU A 85 2.06 9.52 2.66
N THR A 86 0.83 8.99 2.62
CA THR A 86 0.22 8.49 1.38
C THR A 86 -0.69 9.53 0.76
N ALA A 87 -0.60 9.71 -0.56
CA ALA A 87 -1.61 10.45 -1.31
C ALA A 87 -2.93 9.65 -1.41
N GLY A 88 -4.07 10.33 -1.31
CA GLY A 88 -5.40 9.74 -1.44
C GLY A 88 -6.13 9.38 -0.13
N PHE A 89 -7.35 8.87 -0.26
CA PHE A 89 -8.34 8.71 0.83
C PHE A 89 -7.95 7.70 1.94
N ALA A 90 -6.93 6.87 1.71
CA ALA A 90 -6.47 5.90 2.71
C ALA A 90 -5.65 6.51 3.85
N ALA A 91 -5.09 7.73 3.65
CA ALA A 91 -4.31 8.52 4.61
C ALA A 91 -3.53 7.69 5.64
N ALA A 92 -2.89 6.62 5.19
CA ALA A 92 -2.45 5.55 6.08
C ALA A 92 -1.28 6.06 6.93
N LEU A 93 -1.28 5.68 8.21
CA LEU A 93 -0.13 5.96 9.06
C LEU A 93 1.03 5.08 8.63
N VAL A 94 2.12 5.74 8.24
CA VAL A 94 3.39 5.16 7.82
C VAL A 94 4.40 5.40 8.93
N THR A 95 5.06 4.33 9.36
CA THR A 95 6.16 4.44 10.32
C THR A 95 7.41 4.88 9.56
N CYS A 96 7.93 6.06 9.91
CA CYS A 96 9.10 6.64 9.25
C CYS A 96 10.16 7.06 10.26
N GLY A 97 11.41 7.06 9.80
CA GLY A 97 12.56 7.57 10.51
C GLY A 97 12.88 8.98 10.03
N CYS A 98 12.94 9.92 10.95
CA CYS A 98 13.17 11.33 10.70
C CYS A 98 14.54 11.73 11.26
N LYS A 99 15.38 12.35 10.43
CA LYS A 99 16.71 12.83 10.82
C LYS A 99 17.01 14.15 10.09
N LEU A 100 17.71 15.07 10.74
CA LEU A 100 18.19 16.27 10.06
C LEU A 100 19.46 15.96 9.26
N VAL A 101 19.51 16.47 8.04
CA VAL A 101 20.70 16.48 7.18
C VAL A 101 21.02 17.92 6.82
N THR A 102 22.29 18.25 6.74
CA THR A 102 22.73 19.61 6.40
C THR A 102 22.88 19.74 4.89
N ALA A 103 22.23 20.74 4.31
CA ALA A 103 22.41 21.09 2.91
C ALA A 103 23.76 21.76 2.65
N ALA A 104 24.16 21.89 1.38
CA ALA A 104 25.46 22.45 1.01
C ALA A 104 25.64 23.93 1.45
N ASP A 105 24.53 24.65 1.60
CA ASP A 105 24.42 26.02 2.09
C ASP A 105 24.36 26.11 3.63
N GLY A 106 24.38 24.98 4.34
CA GLY A 106 24.27 24.90 5.80
C GLY A 106 22.83 24.80 6.31
N THR A 107 21.83 24.84 5.43
CA THR A 107 20.41 24.80 5.83
C THR A 107 20.04 23.41 6.34
N PRO A 108 19.36 23.27 7.50
CA PRO A 108 18.89 21.98 7.97
C PRO A 108 17.68 21.51 7.15
N ILE A 109 17.81 20.34 6.52
CA ILE A 109 16.76 19.67 5.76
C ILE A 109 16.35 18.41 6.50
N LEU A 110 15.05 18.14 6.55
CA LEU A 110 14.54 16.92 7.16
C LEU A 110 14.59 15.77 6.16
N ALA A 111 15.34 14.72 6.48
CA ALA A 111 15.29 13.45 5.77
C ALA A 111 14.27 12.51 6.43
N ILE A 112 13.42 11.89 5.61
CA ILE A 112 12.35 11.00 6.03
C ILE A 112 12.57 9.65 5.32
N ALA A 113 13.03 8.66 6.07
CA ALA A 113 13.25 7.30 5.61
C ALA A 113 12.01 6.44 5.90
N VAL A 114 11.59 5.65 4.91
CA VAL A 114 10.46 4.72 5.01
C VAL A 114 10.92 3.34 4.57
N PRO A 115 10.85 2.31 5.43
CA PRO A 115 11.34 0.98 5.12
C PRO A 115 10.45 0.28 4.08
N ALA A 116 11.03 -0.66 3.32
CA ALA A 116 10.29 -1.49 2.36
C ALA A 116 9.11 -2.26 2.97
N ALA A 117 9.16 -2.54 4.28
CA ALA A 117 8.07 -3.19 5.00
C ALA A 117 6.78 -2.34 5.02
N GLU A 118 6.90 -1.01 5.09
CA GLU A 118 5.73 -0.12 5.00
C GLU A 118 5.13 -0.15 3.59
N PHE A 119 5.95 -0.20 2.54
CA PHE A 119 5.45 -0.37 1.16
C PHE A 119 4.66 -1.66 0.98
N ARG A 120 5.19 -2.78 1.50
CA ARG A 120 4.49 -4.07 1.52
C ARG A 120 3.18 -4.02 2.30
N ARG A 121 3.18 -3.36 3.47
CA ARG A 121 1.99 -3.16 4.29
C ARG A 121 0.92 -2.32 3.59
N LEU A 122 1.35 -1.30 2.85
CA LEU A 122 0.48 -0.39 2.11
C LEU A 122 0.06 -0.93 0.73
N GLY A 123 0.69 -2.02 0.26
CA GLY A 123 0.46 -2.55 -1.09
C GLY A 123 0.97 -1.64 -2.19
N ILE A 124 1.91 -0.73 -1.89
CA ILE A 124 2.52 0.15 -2.88
C ILE A 124 3.62 -0.65 -3.58
N ALA A 125 3.44 -0.89 -4.88
CA ALA A 125 4.46 -1.49 -5.71
C ALA A 125 5.69 -0.56 -5.70
N LEU A 126 6.79 -1.06 -5.15
CA LEU A 126 8.07 -0.40 -5.32
C LEU A 126 8.42 -0.53 -6.81
N PRO A 127 8.70 0.57 -7.52
CA PRO A 127 9.27 0.45 -8.84
C PRO A 127 10.57 -0.34 -8.67
N GLN A 128 10.60 -1.54 -9.27
CA GLN A 128 11.85 -2.29 -9.36
C GLN A 128 12.83 -1.36 -10.05
N ALA A 129 13.92 -1.02 -9.38
CA ALA A 129 15.06 -0.42 -10.07
C ALA A 129 15.32 -1.34 -11.24
N GLU A 130 15.16 -0.83 -12.47
CA GLU A 130 15.31 -1.55 -13.72
C GLU A 130 16.53 -2.46 -13.58
N ALA A 131 16.26 -3.74 -13.35
CA ALA A 131 17.29 -4.74 -13.39
C ALA A 131 17.65 -4.80 -14.87
N ASP A 132 18.84 -4.30 -15.19
CA ASP A 132 19.55 -4.55 -16.44
C ASP A 132 19.24 -6.00 -16.89
N PRO A 133 18.84 -6.25 -18.15
CA PRO A 133 18.35 -7.55 -18.55
C PRO A 133 19.45 -8.59 -18.33
N LEU A 134 19.28 -9.45 -17.33
CA LEU A 134 20.09 -10.65 -17.19
C LEU A 134 19.87 -11.51 -18.45
N PRO A 135 20.93 -12.09 -19.03
CA PRO A 135 20.81 -12.96 -20.20
C PRO A 135 19.91 -14.17 -19.87
N PRO A 136 19.24 -14.75 -20.90
CA PRO A 136 18.16 -15.71 -20.71
C PRO A 136 18.60 -16.96 -19.94
N PRO A 137 17.69 -17.58 -19.16
CA PRO A 137 17.99 -18.76 -18.37
C PRO A 137 18.22 -19.96 -19.29
N GLU A 138 19.39 -20.59 -19.13
CA GLU A 138 19.67 -21.90 -19.71
C GLU A 138 18.71 -22.94 -19.13
N ALA A 139 18.15 -23.77 -20.00
CA ALA A 139 17.05 -24.69 -19.72
C ALA A 139 17.37 -25.71 -18.60
N PRO A 140 16.38 -26.10 -17.78
CA PRO A 140 16.61 -27.09 -16.73
C PRO A 140 16.62 -28.52 -17.29
N ALA A 141 17.67 -29.28 -16.95
CA ALA A 141 17.70 -30.74 -17.07
C ALA A 141 17.03 -31.39 -15.82
N PRO A 142 16.42 -32.59 -15.95
CA PRO A 142 15.46 -33.08 -14.97
C PRO A 142 16.08 -33.75 -13.74
N ALA A 143 15.40 -33.50 -12.62
CA ALA A 143 15.19 -34.34 -11.44
C ALA A 143 16.34 -35.20 -10.90
N THR A 144 16.71 -34.90 -9.66
CA THR A 144 16.93 -35.95 -8.65
C THR A 144 16.42 -35.43 -7.30
N THR A 145 15.30 -35.97 -6.85
CA THR A 145 14.94 -35.93 -5.43
C THR A 145 15.83 -36.93 -4.70
N PRO A 146 16.35 -36.55 -3.51
CA PRO A 146 16.08 -37.42 -2.38
C PRO A 146 15.64 -36.66 -1.12
N ALA A 147 14.61 -37.25 -0.51
CA ALA A 147 14.41 -37.49 0.92
C ALA A 147 14.32 -36.31 1.91
N GLU A 148 13.13 -36.28 2.50
CA GLU A 148 12.57 -35.50 3.59
C GLU A 148 13.20 -35.82 4.96
N GLU A 149 13.51 -34.77 5.76
CA GLU A 149 13.30 -34.73 7.22
C GLU A 149 13.48 -33.30 7.76
N PRO A 150 12.93 -32.96 8.94
CA PRO A 150 11.59 -32.43 9.17
C PRO A 150 11.61 -30.90 9.24
N ALA A 151 10.87 -30.23 8.35
CA ALA A 151 10.68 -28.79 8.46
C ALA A 151 9.69 -28.48 9.59
N ALA A 152 10.20 -27.84 10.64
CA ALA A 152 9.41 -27.19 11.66
C ALA A 152 8.22 -26.47 11.02
N MET A 153 7.03 -26.74 11.56
CA MET A 153 5.76 -26.13 11.18
C MET A 153 5.80 -24.63 11.48
N ALA A 154 6.44 -23.87 10.59
CA ALA A 154 6.24 -22.44 10.49
C ALA A 154 4.96 -22.25 9.68
N THR A 155 3.85 -22.05 10.38
CA THR A 155 2.62 -21.51 9.80
C THR A 155 3.00 -20.25 9.04
N THR A 156 3.14 -20.37 7.72
CA THR A 156 3.40 -19.23 6.85
C THR A 156 2.16 -18.34 6.99
N PRO A 157 2.30 -17.05 7.39
CA PRO A 157 1.14 -16.19 7.51
C PRO A 157 0.49 -16.09 6.12
N ALA A 158 -0.74 -16.58 6.01
CA ALA A 158 -1.52 -16.51 4.77
C ALA A 158 -1.53 -15.06 4.26
N ARG A 159 -1.08 -14.88 3.03
CA ARG A 159 -0.98 -13.58 2.34
C ARG A 159 -2.34 -12.88 2.40
N ALA A 160 -2.42 -11.70 3.01
CA ALA A 160 -3.68 -10.97 3.10
C ALA A 160 -4.08 -10.40 1.72
N VAL A 161 -5.04 -11.06 1.07
CA VAL A 161 -5.59 -10.67 -0.24
C VAL A 161 -6.58 -9.52 -0.06
N ARG A 162 -6.38 -8.42 -0.81
CA ARG A 162 -7.31 -7.29 -0.88
C ARG A 162 -7.81 -7.13 -2.30
N PHE A 163 -9.11 -6.95 -2.45
CA PHE A 163 -9.76 -6.82 -3.75
C PHE A 163 -10.79 -5.68 -3.71
N LEU A 164 -11.01 -5.06 -4.86
CA LEU A 164 -12.06 -4.07 -5.07
C LEU A 164 -13.27 -4.74 -5.71
N TRP A 165 -14.45 -4.26 -5.38
CA TRP A 165 -15.72 -4.70 -5.96
C TRP A 165 -16.62 -3.49 -6.17
N GLN A 166 -17.54 -3.60 -7.13
CA GLN A 166 -18.59 -2.61 -7.37
C GLN A 166 -19.93 -3.33 -7.53
N SER A 167 -21.00 -2.63 -7.19
CA SER A 167 -22.34 -3.13 -7.45
C SER A 167 -23.24 -2.04 -7.98
N ASP A 168 -24.23 -2.45 -8.76
CA ASP A 168 -25.28 -1.54 -9.21
C ASP A 168 -26.34 -1.30 -8.12
N ALA A 169 -27.33 -0.48 -8.45
CA ALA A 169 -28.42 -0.14 -7.55
C ALA A 169 -29.35 -1.33 -7.23
N GLN A 170 -29.28 -2.41 -8.01
CA GLN A 170 -30.02 -3.64 -7.79
C GLN A 170 -29.18 -4.67 -7.01
N ALA A 171 -28.06 -4.24 -6.42
CA ALA A 171 -27.09 -5.08 -5.72
C ALA A 171 -26.57 -6.23 -6.60
N ARG A 172 -26.32 -5.98 -7.88
CA ARG A 172 -25.56 -6.91 -8.75
C ARG A 172 -24.10 -6.54 -8.76
N LEU A 173 -23.23 -7.53 -8.66
CA LEU A 173 -21.79 -7.35 -8.74
C LEU A 173 -21.41 -6.94 -10.17
N THR A 174 -21.05 -5.69 -10.40
CA THR A 174 -20.75 -5.16 -11.75
C THR A 174 -19.27 -5.17 -12.06
N SER A 175 -18.42 -5.15 -11.04
CA SER A 175 -16.98 -5.21 -11.20
C SER A 175 -16.34 -5.89 -9.99
N LEU A 176 -15.28 -6.65 -10.23
CA LEU A 176 -14.51 -7.35 -9.22
C LEU A 176 -13.06 -7.42 -9.66
N SER A 177 -12.13 -6.97 -8.81
CA SER A 177 -10.70 -6.97 -9.15
C SER A 177 -10.14 -8.39 -9.18
N PRO A 178 -9.13 -8.67 -10.02
CA PRO A 178 -8.59 -10.02 -10.20
C PRO A 178 -7.87 -10.56 -8.95
N ASN A 179 -7.52 -9.71 -7.98
CA ASN A 179 -6.86 -10.13 -6.74
C ASN A 179 -7.63 -11.21 -5.98
N LEU A 180 -8.97 -11.24 -6.07
CA LEU A 180 -9.77 -12.28 -5.42
C LEU A 180 -9.49 -13.67 -6.01
N ALA A 181 -8.95 -13.77 -7.23
CA ALA A 181 -8.59 -15.04 -7.85
C ALA A 181 -7.49 -15.79 -7.06
N GLU A 182 -6.65 -15.08 -6.31
CA GLU A 182 -5.69 -15.70 -5.38
C GLU A 182 -6.38 -16.49 -4.26
N LEU A 183 -7.62 -16.14 -3.93
CA LEU A 183 -8.41 -16.75 -2.86
C LEU A 183 -9.42 -17.78 -3.38
N ALA A 184 -10.23 -17.38 -4.36
CA ALA A 184 -11.37 -18.16 -4.85
C ALA A 184 -11.09 -18.91 -6.17
N GLY A 185 -9.94 -18.65 -6.80
CA GLY A 185 -9.60 -19.18 -8.11
C GLY A 185 -10.12 -18.30 -9.26
N PRO A 186 -9.37 -18.21 -10.38
CA PRO A 186 -9.69 -17.31 -11.49
C PRO A 186 -11.02 -17.67 -12.19
N ASP A 187 -11.29 -18.97 -12.39
CA ASP A 187 -12.52 -19.43 -13.05
C ASP A 187 -13.77 -19.09 -12.22
N ALA A 188 -13.72 -19.31 -10.90
CA ALA A 188 -14.83 -18.98 -10.02
C ALA A 188 -15.09 -17.48 -10.01
N VAL A 189 -14.04 -16.65 -9.95
CA VAL A 189 -14.12 -15.18 -9.94
C VAL A 189 -14.72 -14.62 -11.22
N ALA A 190 -14.34 -15.16 -12.39
CA ALA A 190 -14.86 -14.74 -13.67
C ALA A 190 -16.39 -14.89 -13.77
N GLN A 191 -16.97 -15.89 -13.08
CA GLN A 191 -18.40 -16.20 -13.10
C GLN A 191 -19.23 -15.37 -12.11
N LEU A 192 -18.60 -14.52 -11.28
CA LEU A 192 -19.31 -13.73 -10.26
C LEU A 192 -19.89 -12.43 -10.81
N VAL A 193 -19.22 -11.83 -11.80
CA VAL A 193 -19.64 -10.54 -12.38
C VAL A 193 -20.97 -10.70 -13.12
N GLY A 194 -21.91 -9.78 -12.89
CA GLY A 194 -23.27 -9.78 -13.40
C GLY A 194 -24.31 -10.43 -12.49
N ARG A 195 -23.88 -11.15 -11.44
CA ARG A 195 -24.79 -11.85 -10.52
C ARG A 195 -25.27 -10.95 -9.39
N PRO A 196 -26.52 -11.10 -8.91
CA PRO A 196 -27.00 -10.38 -7.75
C PRO A 196 -26.36 -10.94 -6.47
N TRP A 197 -26.04 -10.08 -5.52
CA TRP A 197 -25.48 -10.49 -4.22
C TRP A 197 -26.37 -11.50 -3.49
N ALA A 198 -27.69 -11.41 -3.67
CA ALA A 198 -28.64 -12.37 -3.10
C ALA A 198 -28.37 -13.81 -3.56
N ASP A 199 -27.98 -14.02 -4.83
CA ASP A 199 -27.66 -15.35 -5.36
C ASP A 199 -26.24 -15.80 -5.00
N LEU A 200 -25.36 -14.85 -4.65
CA LEU A 200 -23.99 -15.13 -4.22
C LEU A 200 -23.97 -15.55 -2.74
N ILE A 201 -24.86 -14.98 -1.92
CA ILE A 201 -25.04 -15.37 -0.52
C ILE A 201 -25.57 -16.80 -0.44
N GLY A 202 -24.95 -17.63 0.40
CA GLY A 202 -25.20 -19.07 0.52
C GLY A 202 -24.49 -19.92 -0.53
N ALA A 203 -24.27 -19.42 -1.74
CA ALA A 203 -23.61 -20.16 -2.82
C ALA A 203 -22.09 -19.97 -2.85
N VAL A 204 -21.60 -18.75 -2.68
CA VAL A 204 -20.18 -18.36 -2.75
C VAL A 204 -19.74 -17.66 -1.48
N VAL A 205 -20.63 -16.87 -0.89
CA VAL A 205 -20.38 -16.07 0.30
C VAL A 205 -21.35 -16.49 1.41
N GLN A 206 -20.87 -16.74 2.62
CA GLN A 206 -21.74 -16.92 3.78
C GLN A 206 -21.68 -15.67 4.66
N ASP A 207 -22.82 -14.98 4.75
CA ASP A 207 -23.00 -13.84 5.65
C ASP A 207 -23.56 -14.33 6.99
N ARG A 208 -22.67 -14.74 7.91
CA ARG A 208 -23.08 -15.25 9.23
C ARG A 208 -23.65 -14.15 10.13
N SER A 209 -23.18 -12.92 9.96
CA SER A 209 -23.69 -11.74 10.67
C SER A 209 -25.07 -11.31 10.18
N GLY A 210 -25.41 -11.62 8.92
CA GLY A 210 -26.60 -11.10 8.25
C GLY A 210 -26.46 -9.60 7.92
N GLY A 211 -27.41 -9.05 7.16
CA GLY A 211 -27.48 -7.61 6.88
C GLY A 211 -26.59 -7.11 5.74
N LEU A 212 -25.83 -7.97 5.04
CA LEU A 212 -25.05 -7.53 3.87
C LEU A 212 -25.95 -6.91 2.78
N LEU A 213 -27.10 -7.52 2.48
CA LEU A 213 -28.03 -6.99 1.48
C LEU A 213 -28.61 -5.62 1.88
N GLU A 214 -28.95 -5.44 3.16
CA GLU A 214 -29.45 -4.16 3.67
C GLU A 214 -28.39 -3.06 3.54
N ARG A 215 -27.13 -3.38 3.83
CA ARG A 215 -26.00 -2.47 3.66
C ARG A 215 -25.74 -2.13 2.20
N LEU A 216 -25.92 -3.08 1.28
CA LEU A 216 -25.76 -2.88 -0.16
C LEU A 216 -26.88 -1.99 -0.74
N SER A 217 -28.09 -2.10 -0.20
CA SER A 217 -29.22 -1.25 -0.59
C SER A 217 -29.23 0.12 0.12
N GLY A 218 -28.42 0.28 1.17
CA GLY A 218 -28.33 1.49 1.95
C GLY A 218 -27.54 2.62 1.26
N THR A 219 -27.78 3.84 1.73
CA THR A 219 -27.07 5.06 1.27
C THR A 219 -25.99 5.52 2.25
N THR A 220 -25.66 4.67 3.23
CA THR A 220 -24.63 4.96 4.24
C THR A 220 -23.32 4.25 3.91
N THR A 221 -22.20 4.88 4.23
CA THR A 221 -20.89 4.21 4.16
C THR A 221 -20.79 3.20 5.31
N TRP A 222 -20.26 2.01 5.03
CA TRP A 222 -20.07 0.96 6.02
C TRP A 222 -18.73 0.24 5.82
N SER A 223 -18.18 -0.30 6.91
CA SER A 223 -16.95 -1.09 6.92
C SER A 223 -17.06 -2.20 7.95
N GLY A 224 -16.17 -3.19 7.90
CA GLY A 224 -16.14 -4.25 8.90
C GLY A 224 -17.18 -5.34 8.71
N HIS A 225 -17.82 -5.47 7.55
CA HIS A 225 -18.83 -6.51 7.34
C HIS A 225 -18.14 -7.84 7.01
N GLU A 226 -18.10 -8.74 8.00
CA GLU A 226 -17.38 -9.99 7.86
C GLU A 226 -18.21 -11.07 7.18
N VAL A 227 -17.62 -11.73 6.18
CA VAL A 227 -18.21 -12.85 5.48
C VAL A 227 -17.22 -13.99 5.38
N LEU A 228 -17.72 -15.21 5.16
CA LEU A 228 -16.89 -16.32 4.72
C LEU A 228 -17.01 -16.48 3.22
N TRP A 229 -15.90 -16.36 2.52
CA TRP A 229 -15.82 -16.50 1.08
C TRP A 229 -15.29 -17.89 0.70
N ARG A 230 -15.98 -18.60 -0.19
CA ARG A 230 -15.53 -19.91 -0.68
C ARG A 230 -14.20 -19.79 -1.42
N THR A 231 -13.25 -20.62 -1.02
CA THR A 231 -11.93 -20.66 -1.67
C THR A 231 -11.93 -21.61 -2.87
N ALA A 232 -10.82 -21.66 -3.60
CA ALA A 232 -10.61 -22.68 -4.64
C ALA A 232 -10.66 -24.11 -4.09
N THR A 233 -10.35 -24.30 -2.80
CA THR A 233 -10.44 -25.60 -2.11
C THR A 233 -11.89 -25.90 -1.71
N PRO A 234 -12.49 -27.01 -2.19
CA PRO A 234 -13.85 -27.37 -1.84
C PRO A 234 -14.03 -27.56 -0.33
N GLY A 235 -15.09 -26.94 0.23
CA GLY A 235 -15.40 -27.05 1.66
C GLY A 235 -14.66 -26.05 2.57
N GLU A 236 -13.69 -25.31 2.04
CA GLU A 236 -12.95 -24.29 2.78
C GLU A 236 -13.51 -22.88 2.52
N GLY A 237 -13.58 -22.07 3.58
CA GLY A 237 -14.05 -20.69 3.54
C GLY A 237 -13.08 -19.75 4.22
N ALA A 238 -12.64 -18.71 3.52
CA ALA A 238 -11.76 -17.69 4.03
C ALA A 238 -12.56 -16.52 4.62
N ARG A 239 -12.10 -15.98 5.75
CA ARG A 239 -12.70 -14.79 6.36
C ARG A 239 -12.33 -13.55 5.54
N VAL A 240 -13.35 -12.88 5.02
CA VAL A 240 -13.22 -11.66 4.22
C VAL A 240 -13.99 -10.54 4.92
N GLU A 241 -13.37 -9.38 5.04
CA GLU A 241 -14.03 -8.17 5.52
C GLU A 241 -14.42 -7.30 4.32
N LEU A 242 -15.71 -7.03 4.17
CA LEU A 242 -16.26 -6.16 3.16
C LEU A 242 -16.49 -4.75 3.74
N SER A 243 -16.23 -3.76 2.92
CA SER A 243 -16.55 -2.36 3.17
C SER A 243 -17.15 -1.77 1.90
N GLY A 244 -18.12 -0.86 2.04
CA GLY A 244 -18.86 -0.27 0.94
C GLY A 244 -19.10 1.22 1.15
N VAL A 245 -18.96 1.99 0.07
CA VAL A 245 -19.36 3.40 0.00
C VAL A 245 -20.34 3.57 -1.15
N PRO A 246 -21.54 4.12 -0.91
CA PRO A 246 -22.50 4.37 -1.97
C PRO A 246 -22.03 5.55 -2.82
N VAL A 247 -21.94 5.35 -4.12
CA VAL A 247 -21.67 6.42 -5.08
C VAL A 247 -23.01 6.90 -5.63
N LEU A 248 -23.48 8.03 -5.10
CA LEU A 248 -24.69 8.69 -5.56
C LEU A 248 -24.28 9.66 -6.68
N ASP A 249 -24.68 9.34 -7.92
CA ASP A 249 -24.58 10.29 -9.03
C ASP A 249 -25.61 11.42 -8.84
N ALA A 250 -25.25 12.65 -9.24
CA ALA A 250 -26.09 13.85 -9.15
C ALA A 250 -27.43 13.72 -9.91
N ALA A 251 -27.58 12.73 -10.77
CA ALA A 251 -28.83 12.37 -11.43
C ALA A 251 -29.86 11.64 -10.53
N ARG A 252 -29.58 11.43 -9.24
CA ARG A 252 -30.46 10.67 -8.33
C ARG A 252 -30.71 11.36 -6.98
N GLN A 253 -31.18 12.61 -7.01
CA GLN A 253 -32.03 13.11 -5.94
C GLN A 253 -33.48 12.78 -6.27
N VAL A 254 -34.06 11.82 -5.54
CA VAL A 254 -35.52 11.67 -5.39
C VAL A 254 -35.81 11.42 -3.92
#